data_AF-A0A0G0PD15-F1
#
_entry.id   AF-A0A0G0PD15-F1
#
_cell.length_a   1.000
_cell.length_b   1.000
_cell.length_c   1.000
_cell.angle_alpha   90.00
_cell.angle_beta   90.00
_cell.angle_gamma   90.00
#
_symmetry.space_group_name_H-M   'P 1'
#
loop_
_entity.id
_entity.type
_entity.pdbx_description
1 polymer ?
#
loop_
_entity_poly.entity_id
_entity_poly.type
_entity_poly.pdbx_seq_one_letter_code
_entity_poly.pdbx_strand_id
1 'polypeptide(L)'
;WLKYVDADDSVHIIDFKTGKYEEREDSLQLPIYLLLATNTQTKKVSGTSYWYLDRDPPSHEASNFAKATLDKSEGQGGLVEKKLPEIKESYKKVLEIAKKIKLARLKNEFVCPTGGCHNCRPLERVLRGEGELVGGSETKQDVYILPQ
;
A
#
# COMPACT_ATOMS: atom_id res chain seq x y z
N TRP A 1 -6.87 -3.57 -8.84
CA TRP A 1 -7.75 -3.86 -9.99
C TRP A 1 -7.02 -4.74 -10.97
N LEU A 2 -7.75 -5.51 -11.79
CA LEU A 2 -7.19 -6.35 -12.85
C LEU A 2 -7.84 -5.96 -14.18
N LYS A 3 -7.01 -5.73 -15.20
CA LYS A 3 -7.44 -5.53 -16.59
C LYS A 3 -7.14 -6.81 -17.36
N TYR A 4 -8.14 -7.36 -18.04
CA TYR A 4 -7.92 -8.47 -18.96
C TYR A 4 -7.22 -7.97 -20.23
N VAL A 5 -6.30 -8.77 -20.76
CA VAL A 5 -5.52 -8.48 -21.96
C VAL A 5 -5.78 -9.59 -22.98
N ASP A 6 -6.64 -9.29 -23.95
CA ASP A 6 -7.09 -10.25 -24.97
C ASP A 6 -5.94 -10.80 -25.82
N ALA A 7 -4.93 -9.97 -26.11
CA ALA A 7 -3.85 -10.29 -27.04
C ALA A 7 -3.03 -11.51 -26.65
N ASP A 8 -2.89 -11.78 -25.34
CA ASP A 8 -2.09 -12.89 -24.82
C ASP A 8 -2.76 -13.65 -23.68
N ASP A 9 -4.09 -13.55 -23.59
CA ASP A 9 -4.95 -14.22 -22.61
C ASP A 9 -4.44 -14.08 -21.16
N SER A 10 -4.23 -12.84 -20.75
CA SER A 10 -3.57 -12.50 -19.48
C SER A 10 -4.29 -11.43 -18.69
N VAL A 11 -3.80 -11.15 -17.48
CA VAL A 11 -4.27 -10.03 -16.66
C VAL A 11 -3.13 -9.07 -16.33
N HIS A 12 -3.47 -7.78 -16.34
CA HIS A 12 -2.60 -6.67 -15.97
C HIS A 12 -3.09 -6.04 -14.66
N ILE A 13 -2.20 -5.90 -13.68
CA ILE A 13 -2.54 -5.34 -12.37
C ILE A 13 -2.56 -3.81 -12.45
N ILE A 14 -3.61 -3.18 -11.95
CA ILE A 14 -3.72 -1.72 -11.86
C ILE A 14 -3.99 -1.33 -10.41
N ASP A 15 -3.16 -0.44 -9.86
CA ASP A 15 -3.38 0.18 -8.55
C ASP A 15 -3.51 1.70 -8.69
N PHE A 16 -4.45 2.27 -7.95
CA PHE A 16 -4.76 3.70 -7.99
C PHE A 16 -4.15 4.37 -6.77
N LYS A 17 -3.41 5.45 -6.99
CA LYS A 17 -2.68 6.19 -5.97
C LYS A 17 -3.19 7.63 -5.92
N THR A 18 -3.57 8.05 -4.72
CA THR A 18 -3.82 9.47 -4.39
C THR A 18 -2.60 10.14 -3.76
N GLY A 19 -1.48 9.42 -3.62
CA GLY A 19 -0.24 9.96 -3.10
C GLY A 19 0.47 10.84 -4.13
N LYS A 20 1.10 11.91 -3.65
CA LYS A 20 1.93 12.82 -4.49
C LYS A 20 3.18 12.12 -5.04
N TYR A 21 3.79 11.27 -4.23
CA TYR A 21 5.06 10.61 -4.53
C TYR A 21 4.87 9.21 -5.09
N GLU A 22 5.87 8.74 -5.83
CA GLU A 22 5.88 7.36 -6.30
C GLU A 22 6.07 6.37 -5.16
N GLU A 23 5.44 5.21 -5.33
CA GLU A 23 5.69 4.05 -4.49
C GLU A 23 7.17 3.67 -4.57
N ARG A 24 7.77 3.43 -3.40
CA ARG A 24 9.19 3.08 -3.30
C ARG A 24 9.46 1.71 -3.91
N GLU A 25 10.63 1.55 -4.54
CA GLU A 25 11.04 0.29 -5.16
C GLU A 25 11.21 -0.86 -4.15
N ASP A 26 11.54 -0.53 -2.90
CA ASP A 26 11.71 -1.52 -1.82
C ASP A 26 10.38 -2.04 -1.26
N SER A 27 9.25 -1.45 -1.66
CA SER A 27 7.90 -1.82 -1.22
C SER A 27 7.59 -3.31 -1.43
N LEU A 28 6.78 -3.86 -0.53
CA LEU A 28 6.28 -5.24 -0.65
C LEU A 28 5.02 -5.34 -1.48
N GLN A 29 4.46 -4.21 -1.90
CA GLN A 29 3.19 -4.17 -2.59
C GLN A 29 3.19 -5.00 -3.88
N LEU A 30 4.13 -4.76 -4.80
CA LEU A 30 4.21 -5.54 -6.06
C LEU A 30 4.46 -7.04 -5.83
N PRO A 31 5.45 -7.46 -4.99
CA PRO A 31 5.61 -8.86 -4.63
C PRO A 31 4.32 -9.51 -4.13
N ILE A 32 3.57 -8.83 -3.26
CA ILE A 32 2.32 -9.35 -2.70
C ILE A 32 1.24 -9.44 -3.78
N TYR A 33 1.05 -8.40 -4.59
CA TYR A 33 0.05 -8.40 -5.67
C TYR A 33 0.33 -9.50 -6.69
N LEU A 34 1.58 -9.66 -7.13
CA LEU A 34 1.97 -10.71 -8.06
C LEU A 34 1.68 -12.10 -7.49
N LEU A 35 2.06 -12.37 -6.24
CA LEU A 35 1.81 -13.66 -5.59
C LEU A 35 0.31 -13.94 -5.45
N LEU A 36 -0.47 -12.96 -4.97
CA LEU A 36 -1.91 -13.14 -4.80
C LEU A 36 -2.60 -13.38 -6.13
N ALA A 37 -2.34 -12.54 -7.13
CA ALA A 37 -2.95 -12.68 -8.45
C ALA A 37 -2.56 -14.03 -9.09
N THR A 38 -1.29 -14.42 -9.04
CA THR A 38 -0.82 -15.71 -9.59
C THR A 38 -1.48 -16.92 -8.92
N ASN A 39 -1.76 -16.86 -7.61
CA ASN A 39 -2.31 -18.00 -6.88
C ASN A 39 -3.85 -18.03 -6.81
N THR A 40 -4.52 -16.93 -7.18
CA THR A 40 -5.99 -16.81 -7.06
C THR A 40 -6.69 -16.62 -8.38
N GLN A 41 -5.99 -16.19 -9.42
CA GLN A 41 -6.54 -15.99 -10.76
C GLN A 41 -6.19 -17.16 -11.66
N THR A 42 -7.05 -17.41 -12.66
CA THR A 42 -6.84 -18.47 -13.66
C THR A 42 -5.90 -18.05 -14.79
N LYS A 43 -5.75 -16.74 -15.01
CA LYS A 43 -4.92 -16.15 -16.07
C LYS A 43 -3.57 -15.72 -15.54
N LYS A 44 -2.54 -15.80 -16.39
CA LYS A 44 -1.18 -15.34 -16.05
C LYS A 44 -1.18 -13.82 -15.84
N VAL A 45 -0.33 -13.35 -14.94
CA VAL A 45 -0.06 -11.91 -14.78
C VAL A 45 1.00 -11.50 -15.80
N SER A 46 0.68 -10.56 -16.69
CA SER A 46 1.58 -10.11 -17.76
C SER A 46 2.18 -8.73 -17.51
N GLY A 47 1.55 -7.91 -16.67
CA GLY A 47 2.04 -6.56 -16.39
C GLY A 47 1.42 -5.95 -15.14
N THR A 48 1.96 -4.79 -14.76
CA THR A 48 1.45 -3.99 -13.65
C THR A 48 1.66 -2.51 -13.91
N SER A 49 0.71 -1.67 -13.50
CA SER A 49 0.80 -0.22 -13.59
C SER A 49 0.20 0.46 -12.37
N TYR A 50 0.75 1.63 -12.03
CA TYR A 50 0.20 2.52 -11.02
C TYR A 50 -0.36 3.77 -11.66
N TRP A 51 -1.56 4.17 -11.27
CA TRP A 51 -2.16 5.43 -11.71
C TRP A 51 -2.17 6.42 -10.56
N TYR A 52 -1.38 7.49 -10.67
CA TYR A 52 -1.34 8.56 -9.69
C TYR A 52 -2.34 9.66 -10.06
N LEU A 53 -3.50 9.66 -9.42
CA LEU A 53 -4.65 10.50 -9.78
C LEU A 53 -4.35 12.01 -9.70
N ASP A 54 -3.54 12.42 -8.72
CA ASP A 54 -3.12 13.82 -8.54
C ASP A 54 -2.19 14.33 -9.66
N ARG A 55 -1.73 13.44 -10.56
CA ARG A 55 -0.91 13.82 -11.73
C ARG A 55 -1.74 14.11 -12.96
N ASP A 56 -3.04 13.80 -12.91
CA ASP A 56 -3.93 14.11 -14.01
C ASP A 56 -4.34 15.59 -13.90
N PRO A 57 -4.22 16.36 -15.00
CA PRO A 57 -4.68 17.74 -14.99
C PRO A 57 -6.21 17.80 -14.78
N PRO A 58 -6.74 18.83 -14.12
CA PRO A 58 -8.19 18.98 -13.94
C PRO A 58 -8.88 19.07 -15.30
N SER A 59 -9.62 18.02 -15.65
CA SER A 59 -10.39 17.96 -16.90
C SER A 59 -11.67 18.78 -16.76
N HIS A 60 -11.75 19.94 -17.42
CA HIS A 60 -13.06 20.57 -17.72
C HIS A 60 -13.87 19.78 -18.77
N GLU A 61 -13.30 18.69 -19.32
CA GLU A 61 -13.96 17.82 -20.29
C GLU A 61 -13.86 16.36 -19.82
N ALA A 62 -14.75 15.99 -18.91
CA ALA A 62 -14.89 14.64 -18.35
C ALA A 62 -15.52 13.64 -19.33
N SER A 63 -14.98 13.53 -20.56
CA SER A 63 -15.55 12.62 -21.58
C SER A 63 -14.62 11.54 -22.11
N ASN A 64 -13.37 11.42 -21.64
CA ASN A 64 -12.49 10.34 -22.12
C ASN A 64 -11.76 9.60 -20.99
N PHE A 65 -12.52 8.87 -20.19
CA PHE A 65 -12.01 7.74 -19.38
C PHE A 65 -11.22 6.72 -20.26
N ALA A 66 -11.45 6.75 -21.57
CA ALA A 66 -10.80 5.89 -22.57
C ALA A 66 -9.37 6.30 -22.96
N LYS A 67 -8.84 7.46 -22.53
CA LYS A 67 -7.52 7.96 -22.97
C LYS A 67 -6.40 7.86 -21.93
N ALA A 68 -6.57 7.06 -20.88
CA ALA A 68 -5.44 6.54 -20.11
C ALA A 68 -4.71 5.47 -20.95
N THR A 69 -4.13 5.89 -22.07
CA THR A 69 -3.33 5.04 -22.94
C THR A 69 -2.04 4.66 -22.23
N LEU A 70 -1.64 3.40 -22.35
CA LEU A 70 -0.35 2.84 -21.90
C LEU A 70 0.86 3.44 -22.67
N ASP A 71 0.68 4.59 -23.31
CA ASP A 71 1.66 5.17 -24.21
C ASP A 71 2.68 5.99 -23.42
N LYS A 72 3.95 5.67 -23.63
CA LYS A 72 5.11 6.07 -22.82
C LYS A 72 5.56 7.51 -23.08
N SER A 73 4.65 8.48 -23.17
CA SER A 73 5.06 9.87 -23.26
C SER A 73 5.35 10.42 -21.86
N GLU A 74 6.63 10.57 -21.55
CA GLU A 74 7.12 11.27 -20.36
C GLU A 74 6.39 12.63 -20.21
N GLY A 75 5.65 12.80 -19.10
CA GLY A 75 5.17 14.11 -18.67
C GLY A 75 3.65 14.40 -18.76
N GLN A 76 2.78 13.42 -19.03
CA GLN A 76 1.33 13.63 -18.95
C GLN A 76 0.67 12.53 -18.11
N GLY A 77 -0.29 12.90 -17.26
CA GLY A 77 -0.97 12.02 -16.30
C GLY A 77 -1.48 10.71 -16.90
N GLY A 78 -1.56 9.66 -16.07
CA GLY A 78 -1.99 8.33 -16.50
C GLY A 78 -1.30 7.15 -15.80
N LEU A 79 -1.30 6.00 -16.48
CA LEU A 79 -0.75 4.74 -15.98
C LEU A 79 0.78 4.71 -16.11
N VAL A 80 1.47 4.64 -14.98
CA VAL A 80 2.91 4.41 -14.88
C VAL A 80 3.17 2.92 -14.85
N GLU A 81 3.73 2.36 -15.93
CA GLU A 81 4.14 0.95 -16.00
C GLU A 81 5.22 0.63 -14.96
N LYS A 82 5.09 -0.50 -14.28
CA LYS A 82 6.08 -1.00 -13.32
C LYS A 82 6.57 -2.37 -13.75
N LYS A 83 7.87 -2.61 -13.56
CA LYS A 83 8.48 -3.90 -13.85
C LYS A 83 8.00 -4.93 -12.84
N LEU A 84 7.48 -6.05 -13.32
CA LEU A 84 7.13 -7.17 -12.47
C LEU A 84 8.40 -7.78 -11.85
N PRO A 85 8.39 -8.07 -10.54
CA PRO A 85 9.45 -8.83 -9.91
C PRO A 85 9.36 -10.33 -10.27
N GLU A 86 10.42 -11.09 -10.01
CA GLU A 86 10.41 -12.54 -10.15
C GLU A 86 9.54 -13.21 -9.08
N ILE A 87 8.76 -14.22 -9.46
CA ILE A 87 7.83 -14.92 -8.55
C ILE A 87 8.59 -15.58 -7.39
N LYS A 88 9.70 -16.26 -7.69
CA LYS A 88 10.52 -16.97 -6.69
C LYS A 88 11.12 -16.00 -5.66
N GLU A 89 11.64 -14.87 -6.14
CA GLU A 89 12.21 -13.82 -5.29
C GLU A 89 11.13 -13.14 -4.45
N SER A 90 9.98 -12.85 -5.05
CA SER A 90 8.82 -12.30 -4.37
C SER A 90 8.36 -13.20 -3.24
N TYR A 91 8.21 -14.51 -3.50
CA TYR A 91 7.85 -15.49 -2.48
C TYR A 91 8.85 -15.52 -1.33
N LYS A 92 10.16 -15.57 -1.64
CA LYS A 92 11.22 -15.54 -0.62
C LYS A 92 11.14 -14.26 0.23
N LYS A 93 11.03 -13.09 -0.40
CA LYS A 93 10.97 -11.79 0.30
C LYS A 93 9.78 -11.71 1.25
N VAL A 94 8.59 -12.09 0.79
CA VAL A 94 7.36 -12.06 1.59
C VAL A 94 7.40 -13.10 2.72
N LEU A 95 7.86 -14.32 2.44
CA LEU A 95 7.93 -15.39 3.43
C LEU A 95 8.89 -15.06 4.58
N GLU A 96 10.06 -14.48 4.29
CA GLU A 96 11.02 -14.10 5.33
C GLU A 96 10.44 -13.05 6.30
N ILE A 97 9.67 -12.09 5.77
CA ILE A 97 8.99 -11.08 6.61
C ILE A 97 7.84 -11.72 7.39
N ALA A 98 7.06 -12.60 6.76
CA ALA A 98 5.98 -13.32 7.42
C ALA A 98 6.48 -14.18 8.60
N LYS A 99 7.63 -14.85 8.46
CA LYS A 99 8.27 -15.61 9.55
C LYS A 99 8.63 -14.70 10.73
N LYS A 100 9.19 -13.51 10.47
CA LYS A 100 9.52 -12.52 11.52
C LYS A 100 8.26 -12.05 12.24
N ILE A 101 7.20 -11.73 11.51
CA ILE A 101 5.89 -11.33 12.08
C ILE A 101 5.31 -12.47 12.92
N LYS A 102 5.34 -13.71 12.43
CA LYS A 102 4.85 -14.89 13.17
C LYS A 102 5.63 -15.09 14.47
N LEU A 103 6.95 -14.96 14.44
CA LEU A 103 7.80 -15.09 15.62
C LEU A 103 7.50 -14.00 16.66
N ALA A 104 7.39 -12.74 16.24
CA ALA A 104 7.04 -11.61 17.11
C ALA A 104 5.69 -11.84 17.81
N ARG A 105 4.67 -12.28 17.06
CA ARG A 105 3.34 -12.62 17.62
C ARG A 105 3.40 -13.77 18.62
N LEU A 106 4.16 -14.83 18.32
CA LEU A 106 4.29 -16.00 19.20
C LEU A 106 4.98 -15.64 20.53
N LYS A 107 5.99 -14.77 20.47
CA LYS A 107 6.71 -14.29 21.66
C LYS A 107 6.01 -13.14 22.39
N ASN A 108 4.97 -12.57 21.79
CA ASN A 108 4.38 -11.31 22.22
C ASN A 108 5.42 -10.17 22.34
N GLU A 109 6.39 -10.16 21.43
CA GLU A 109 7.55 -9.27 21.45
C GLU A 109 7.48 -8.32 20.24
N PHE A 110 7.09 -7.07 20.47
CA PHE A 110 6.87 -6.05 19.44
C PHE A 110 7.86 -4.90 19.59
N VAL A 111 9.14 -5.18 19.30
CA VAL A 111 10.21 -4.17 19.38
C VAL A 111 10.01 -3.09 18.34
N CYS A 112 9.88 -1.84 18.78
CA CYS A 112 9.83 -0.69 17.89
C CYS A 112 11.23 -0.41 17.32
N PRO A 113 11.42 -0.38 15.99
CA PRO A 113 12.74 -0.15 15.39
C PRO A 113 13.25 1.29 15.59
N THR A 114 12.36 2.25 15.84
CA THR A 114 12.69 3.66 16.03
C THR A 114 12.64 4.10 17.50
N GLY A 115 12.27 3.20 18.42
CA GLY A 115 12.08 3.55 19.83
C GLY A 115 10.88 4.49 20.10
N GLY A 116 9.91 4.55 19.18
CA GLY A 116 8.71 5.38 19.26
C GLY A 116 8.44 6.18 17.98
N CYS A 117 7.21 6.65 17.80
CA CYS A 117 6.80 7.52 16.69
C CYS A 117 5.75 8.54 17.14
N HIS A 118 5.36 9.48 16.27
CA HIS A 118 4.36 10.49 16.62
C HIS A 118 3.01 9.89 17.08
N ASN A 119 2.66 8.69 16.61
CA ASN A 119 1.44 8.00 17.04
C ASN A 119 1.60 7.29 18.39
N CYS A 120 2.79 6.77 18.69
CA CYS A 120 3.07 6.08 19.96
C CYS A 120 3.22 7.08 21.11
N ARG A 121 3.89 8.22 20.88
CA ARG A 121 4.24 9.19 21.92
C ARG A 121 3.04 9.65 22.77
N PRO A 122 1.87 10.01 22.21
CA PRO A 122 0.71 10.36 23.02
C PRO A 122 0.27 9.23 23.95
N LEU A 123 0.21 7.99 23.45
CA LEU A 123 -0.14 6.81 24.25
C LEU A 123 0.89 6.53 25.35
N GLU A 124 2.19 6.63 25.02
CA GLU A 124 3.27 6.48 25.99
C GLU A 124 3.25 7.54 27.10
N ARG A 125 2.82 8.78 26.78
CA ARG A 125 2.59 9.83 27.78
C ARG A 125 1.43 9.48 28.72
N VAL A 126 0.31 9.00 28.17
CA VAL A 126 -0.82 8.51 28.96
C VAL A 126 -0.37 7.37 29.89
N LEU A 127 0.38 6.39 29.40
CA LEU A 127 0.89 5.27 30.20
C LEU A 127 1.86 5.71 31.32
N ARG A 128 2.58 6.82 31.13
CA ARG A 128 3.44 7.44 32.15
C ARG A 128 2.66 8.29 33.17
N GLY A 129 1.34 8.37 33.04
CA GLY A 129 0.48 9.16 33.93
C GLY A 129 0.47 10.66 33.62
N GLU A 130 0.96 11.07 32.46
CA GLU A 130 0.95 12.48 32.05
C GLU A 130 -0.43 12.93 31.52
N GLY A 131 -1.33 12.01 31.21
CA GLY A 131 -2.66 12.31 30.67
C GLY A 131 -3.77 12.26 31.72
N GLU A 132 -4.73 13.17 31.61
CA GLU A 132 -5.94 13.20 32.44
C GLU A 132 -7.10 12.52 31.71
N LEU A 133 -7.71 11.49 32.32
CA LEU A 133 -8.89 10.81 31.76
C LEU A 133 -10.10 11.72 31.86
N VAL A 134 -10.73 12.03 30.72
CA VAL A 134 -11.90 12.93 30.65
C VAL A 134 -13.20 12.22 30.29
N GLY A 135 -13.17 10.92 30.01
CA GLY A 135 -14.35 10.09 29.80
C GLY A 135 -14.19 9.07 28.69
N GLY A 136 -15.30 8.49 28.26
CA GLY A 136 -15.38 7.56 27.13
C GLY A 136 -15.97 8.23 25.89
N SER A 137 -15.44 7.90 24.72
CA SER A 137 -16.05 8.27 23.44
C SER A 137 -17.33 7.47 23.17
N GLU A 138 -18.10 7.87 22.15
CA GLU A 138 -19.27 7.12 21.66
C GLU A 138 -18.91 5.68 21.21
N THR A 139 -17.64 5.44 20.86
CA THR A 139 -17.12 4.12 20.48
C THR A 139 -16.51 3.35 21.67
N LYS A 140 -16.76 3.79 22.91
CA LYS A 140 -16.23 3.20 24.15
C LYS A 140 -14.69 3.22 24.25
N GLN A 141 -14.06 4.26 23.71
CA GLN A 141 -12.62 4.48 23.86
C GLN A 141 -12.37 5.48 24.98
N ASP A 142 -11.41 5.21 25.85
CA ASP A 142 -11.00 6.18 26.88
C ASP A 142 -10.34 7.40 26.21
N VAL A 143 -10.77 8.59 26.61
CA VAL A 143 -10.30 9.88 26.10
C VAL A 143 -9.45 10.55 27.16
N TYR A 144 -8.23 10.91 26.77
CA TYR A 144 -7.27 11.59 27.64
C TYR A 144 -6.92 12.97 27.10
N ILE A 145 -6.78 13.96 27.97
CA ILE A 145 -6.17 15.24 27.66
C ILE A 145 -4.70 15.19 28.08
N LEU A 146 -3.81 15.60 27.18
CA LEU A 146 -2.39 15.74 27.45
C LEU A 146 -2.04 17.22 27.69
N PRO A 147 -1.23 17.54 28.72
CA PRO A 147 -0.74 18.89 28.93
C PRO A 147 0.15 19.32 27.75
N GLN A 148 0.11 20.61 27.42
CA GLN A 148 0.93 21.22 26.36
C GLN A 148 2.41 21.20 26.70
#